data_AF-D2AZ04-F1
#
_entry.id   AF-D2AZ04-F1
#
_cell.length_a   1.000
_cell.length_b   1.000
_cell.length_c   1.000
_cell.angle_alpha   90.00
_cell.angle_beta   90.00
_cell.angle_gamma   90.00
#
_symmetry.space_group_name_H-M   'P 1'
#
loop_
_entity.id
_entity.type
_entity.pdbx_description
1 polymer ?
#
loop_
_entity_poly.entity_id
_entity_poly.type
_entity_poly.pdbx_seq_one_letter_code
_entity_poly.pdbx_strand_id
1 'polypeptide(L)'
;MNTRAKRLVLPLGGALVATTMIGAPLASAAQAAPAPDVKSSSLTSSGNAKAIAGYWTSSKLKSAKSYISDSTVSAKLTKTGAAKAAADGKPGTIAPTGEGGKSAGKSKNLNLPITVGKVFFVDGKGQERWCSGTSVQSKYRNLVATAGHCVYDTDTNKPFDNFVFIPGYYQGKAPWGIYVGAKVNTHDDFTVFEDYDYDYAFVNVYDGVKQQAEKEVDYKTYKAHIDKGGVGREDAKTVDFETYDRWTQKGGLGKVENVSSEDEVGPQFKGALAVASEIDKWAWEKVDGDVYGLKDDKVTLKGKTLDQEAWPKSGSKLESRVEPVTKSEYDAYKGSGYKKIDAKGNYTITHYYVVKYIKKTASVKYVIFRHYITTVASAGRLGDNVGGQGFTWNQKLGKKVFTFGYPTAAHPDGNKPYSGHTMKWCYGTTSAAPVVPAYKAEEHQAIKCAFTPGASGGPFLLQYKSSKRTGYLNGVVSLTVDSDKNNRYDRVTTPYFNGETYGIYKHAANLWTGKLPG
;
A
#
# COMPACT_ATOMS: atom_id res chain seq x y z
N MET A 1 24.71 10.77 12.07
CA MET A 1 26.02 11.40 11.80
C MET A 1 26.93 10.31 11.25
N ASN A 2 27.26 10.38 9.96
CA ASN A 2 28.42 9.70 9.36
C ASN A 2 28.72 10.46 8.06
N THR A 3 29.88 11.12 8.03
CA THR A 3 30.27 12.12 7.05
C THR A 3 30.85 11.42 5.81
N ARG A 4 30.24 11.63 4.63
CA ARG A 4 30.75 11.09 3.35
C ARG A 4 31.95 11.91 2.87
N ALA A 5 33.04 11.22 2.54
CA ALA A 5 34.26 11.80 1.98
C ALA A 5 34.06 12.21 0.51
N LYS A 6 34.36 13.49 0.20
CA LYS A 6 34.46 14.01 -1.16
C LYS A 6 35.81 13.59 -1.76
N ARG A 7 35.82 12.95 -2.93
CA ARG A 7 37.02 12.85 -3.77
C ARG A 7 36.86 13.77 -4.99
N LEU A 8 37.78 14.73 -5.09
CA LEU A 8 37.94 15.59 -6.27
C LEU A 8 38.45 14.76 -7.45
N VAL A 9 37.89 15.02 -8.64
CA VAL A 9 38.41 14.55 -9.93
C VAL A 9 39.29 15.66 -10.53
N LEU A 10 40.53 15.34 -10.86
CA LEU A 10 41.46 16.17 -11.64
C LEU A 10 41.17 16.03 -13.14
N PRO A 11 41.17 17.11 -13.94
CA PRO A 11 41.15 16.99 -15.39
C PRO A 11 42.58 16.80 -15.92
N LEU A 12 42.82 15.70 -16.64
CA LEU A 12 44.02 15.53 -17.46
C LEU A 12 43.85 16.36 -18.75
N GLY A 13 44.69 17.39 -18.89
CA GLY A 13 44.80 18.18 -20.11
C GLY A 13 45.49 17.39 -21.22
N GLY A 14 44.88 17.36 -22.40
CA GLY A 14 45.45 16.82 -23.64
C GLY A 14 45.86 17.96 -24.58
N ALA A 15 47.09 17.89 -25.06
CA ALA A 15 47.79 18.91 -25.84
C ALA A 15 47.21 19.14 -27.25
N LEU A 16 47.28 20.41 -27.68
CA LEU A 16 47.05 20.88 -29.05
C LEU A 16 48.17 20.43 -29.98
N VAL A 17 47.83 19.76 -31.09
CA VAL A 17 48.69 19.64 -32.26
C VAL A 17 47.96 20.25 -33.44
N ALA A 18 48.50 21.36 -33.95
CA ALA A 18 48.05 22.01 -35.17
C ALA A 18 48.73 21.34 -36.37
N THR A 19 47.94 20.90 -37.35
CA THR A 19 48.48 20.59 -38.68
C THR A 19 47.48 20.95 -39.78
N THR A 20 48.08 21.50 -40.83
CA THR A 20 47.60 22.16 -42.04
C THR A 20 46.40 21.55 -42.78
N MET A 21 45.53 22.44 -43.28
CA MET A 21 44.37 22.17 -44.13
C MET A 21 44.75 21.58 -45.50
N ILE A 22 44.09 20.47 -45.88
CA ILE A 22 43.80 20.12 -47.28
C ILE A 22 42.29 19.84 -47.35
N GLY A 23 41.58 20.65 -48.13
CA GLY A 23 40.13 20.57 -48.30
C GLY A 23 39.71 19.39 -49.16
N ALA A 24 39.13 18.38 -48.52
CA ALA A 24 38.20 17.44 -49.13
C ALA A 24 36.82 17.66 -48.48
N PRO A 25 35.70 17.55 -49.21
CA PRO A 25 34.39 17.54 -48.58
C PRO A 25 34.26 16.22 -47.83
N LEU A 26 34.71 16.18 -46.58
CA LEU A 26 34.35 15.14 -45.64
C LEU A 26 32.84 15.28 -45.45
N ALA A 27 32.09 14.39 -46.10
CA ALA A 27 30.72 14.10 -45.69
C ALA A 27 30.78 13.82 -44.19
N SER A 28 30.30 14.78 -43.38
CA SER A 28 30.20 14.60 -41.94
C SER A 28 29.28 13.41 -41.74
N ALA A 29 29.86 12.25 -41.42
CA ALA A 29 29.10 11.11 -40.97
C ALA A 29 28.29 11.64 -39.78
N ALA A 30 26.95 11.61 -39.90
CA ALA A 30 26.09 12.02 -38.81
C ALA A 30 26.51 11.22 -37.57
N GLN A 31 27.19 11.88 -36.63
CA GLN A 31 27.60 11.26 -35.38
C GLN A 31 26.31 10.69 -34.77
N ALA A 32 26.24 9.36 -34.66
CA ALA A 32 25.15 8.72 -33.94
C ALA A 32 25.12 9.36 -32.54
N ALA A 33 23.98 9.93 -32.16
CA ALA A 33 23.83 10.48 -30.82
C ALA A 33 24.23 9.39 -29.80
N PRO A 34 24.96 9.76 -28.72
CA PRO A 34 25.31 8.79 -27.69
C PRO A 34 24.06 8.05 -27.21
N ALA A 35 24.23 6.77 -26.87
CA ALA A 35 23.13 6.00 -26.28
C ALA A 35 22.64 6.71 -25.02
N PRO A 36 21.32 6.73 -24.75
CA PRO A 36 20.80 7.36 -23.54
C PRO A 36 21.35 6.63 -22.31
N ASP A 37 21.60 7.36 -21.23
CA ASP A 37 22.05 6.85 -19.92
C ASP A 37 20.91 6.12 -19.19
N VAL A 38 20.47 5.02 -19.81
CA VAL A 38 19.32 4.22 -19.39
C VAL A 38 19.73 3.02 -18.55
N LYS A 39 19.24 2.98 -17.30
CA LYS A 39 19.25 1.77 -16.49
C LYS A 39 18.00 0.94 -16.77
N SER A 40 18.18 -0.19 -17.45
CA SER A 40 17.10 -1.17 -17.66
C SER A 40 17.22 -2.34 -16.70
N SER A 41 16.17 -2.57 -15.90
CA SER A 41 16.08 -3.69 -14.97
C SER A 41 14.83 -4.54 -15.24
N SER A 42 14.97 -5.86 -15.18
CA SER A 42 13.83 -6.77 -15.28
C SER A 42 13.05 -6.75 -13.97
N LEU A 43 11.73 -6.55 -14.03
CA LEU A 43 10.83 -6.65 -12.88
C LEU A 43 10.36 -8.10 -12.71
N THR A 44 9.97 -8.76 -13.79
CA THR A 44 9.54 -10.16 -13.75
C THR A 44 9.53 -10.80 -15.13
N SER A 45 9.63 -12.13 -15.15
CA SER A 45 9.43 -12.93 -16.37
C SER A 45 7.94 -13.14 -16.65
N SER A 46 7.60 -13.41 -17.92
CA SER A 46 6.21 -13.57 -18.34
C SER A 46 5.51 -14.74 -17.63
N GLY A 47 6.25 -15.80 -17.28
CA GLY A 47 5.75 -16.96 -16.52
C GLY A 47 5.21 -16.61 -15.12
N ASN A 48 5.74 -15.57 -14.49
CA ASN A 48 5.35 -15.15 -13.14
C ASN A 48 4.29 -14.04 -13.13
N ALA A 49 3.97 -13.46 -14.28
CA ALA A 49 3.08 -12.30 -14.34
C ALA A 49 1.66 -12.62 -13.83
N LYS A 50 1.12 -13.80 -14.14
CA LYS A 50 -0.19 -14.22 -13.61
C LYS A 50 -0.21 -14.34 -12.09
N ALA A 51 0.85 -14.91 -11.50
CA ALA A 51 0.98 -15.04 -10.05
C ALA A 51 1.04 -13.65 -9.38
N ILE A 52 1.79 -12.71 -9.95
CA ILE A 52 1.86 -11.32 -9.47
C ILE A 52 0.51 -10.61 -9.59
N ALA A 53 -0.19 -10.78 -10.71
CA ALA A 53 -1.53 -10.20 -10.85
C ALA A 53 -2.57 -10.82 -9.90
N GLY A 54 -2.42 -12.12 -9.58
CA GLY A 54 -3.21 -12.79 -8.56
C GLY A 54 -2.89 -12.31 -7.16
N TYR A 55 -1.60 -12.06 -6.86
CA TYR A 55 -1.13 -11.56 -5.56
C TYR A 55 -1.89 -10.30 -5.14
N TRP A 56 -2.16 -9.39 -6.07
CA TRP A 56 -2.90 -8.14 -5.80
C TRP A 56 -4.42 -8.33 -5.74
N THR A 57 -4.90 -8.97 -4.68
CA THR A 57 -6.35 -9.10 -4.42
C THR A 57 -7.00 -7.75 -4.12
N SER A 58 -8.33 -7.64 -4.28
CA SER A 58 -9.06 -6.42 -3.90
C SER A 58 -8.82 -6.02 -2.44
N SER A 59 -8.59 -6.97 -1.54
CA SER A 59 -8.30 -6.70 -0.13
C SER A 59 -6.92 -6.05 0.03
N LYS A 60 -5.87 -6.68 -0.54
CA LYS A 60 -4.50 -6.14 -0.54
C LYS A 60 -4.41 -4.76 -1.19
N LEU A 61 -5.10 -4.59 -2.33
CA LEU A 61 -5.19 -3.30 -3.00
C LEU A 61 -5.84 -2.20 -2.16
N LYS A 62 -6.74 -2.54 -1.23
CA LYS A 62 -7.37 -1.57 -0.31
C LYS A 62 -6.50 -1.31 0.92
N SER A 63 -5.79 -2.33 1.42
CA SER A 63 -4.92 -2.21 2.61
C SER A 63 -3.54 -1.63 2.32
N ALA A 64 -3.07 -1.68 1.07
CA ALA A 64 -1.79 -1.13 0.66
C ALA A 64 -1.67 0.36 1.04
N LYS A 65 -0.49 0.76 1.51
CA LYS A 65 -0.22 2.12 1.99
C LYS A 65 0.47 2.95 0.92
N SER A 66 0.26 4.26 0.91
CA SER A 66 1.04 5.12 0.03
C SER A 66 2.52 5.01 0.37
N TYR A 67 3.35 4.99 -0.68
CA TYR A 67 4.77 5.27 -0.51
C TYR A 67 4.93 6.78 -0.35
N ILE A 68 5.50 7.21 0.78
CA ILE A 68 5.60 8.64 1.13
C ILE A 68 6.99 9.06 1.61
N SER A 69 7.88 8.10 1.91
CA SER A 69 9.22 8.33 2.46
C SER A 69 10.02 9.35 1.66
N ASP A 70 9.88 9.28 0.34
CA ASP A 70 10.68 10.07 -0.60
C ASP A 70 9.92 11.23 -1.23
N SER A 71 8.82 11.65 -0.59
CA SER A 71 7.95 12.72 -1.09
C SER A 71 7.62 13.78 -0.05
N THR A 72 7.98 13.56 1.22
CA THR A 72 7.76 14.47 2.34
C THR A 72 8.99 15.33 2.61
N VAL A 73 8.91 16.62 2.29
CA VAL A 73 9.95 17.60 2.62
C VAL A 73 9.39 18.64 3.57
N SER A 74 9.91 18.69 4.80
CA SER A 74 9.68 19.77 5.77
C SER A 74 10.93 20.65 6.00
N ALA A 75 11.99 20.47 5.21
CA ALA A 75 13.28 21.12 5.42
C ALA A 75 13.33 22.57 4.89
N LYS A 76 14.28 23.36 5.43
CA LYS A 76 14.53 24.78 5.08
C LYS A 76 14.74 24.94 3.56
N LEU A 77 13.72 25.43 2.88
CA LEU A 77 13.82 25.84 1.48
C LEU A 77 14.72 27.07 1.34
N THR A 78 15.64 27.04 0.37
CA THR A 78 16.46 28.18 -0.03
C THR A 78 16.00 28.68 -1.40
N LYS A 79 15.77 30.00 -1.53
CA LYS A 79 15.41 30.63 -2.82
C LYS A 79 16.63 30.92 -3.69
N THR A 80 17.83 30.92 -3.10
CA THR A 80 19.10 31.14 -3.78
C THR A 80 19.63 29.82 -4.33
N GLY A 81 19.69 29.68 -5.66
CA GLY A 81 20.40 28.57 -6.32
C GLY A 81 19.56 27.59 -7.15
N ALA A 82 18.26 27.82 -7.38
CA ALA A 82 17.51 26.99 -8.33
C ALA A 82 18.16 27.10 -9.72
N ALA A 83 18.76 26.01 -10.19
CA ALA A 83 19.27 25.95 -11.54
C ALA A 83 18.09 26.10 -12.51
N LYS A 84 18.31 26.78 -13.64
CA LYS A 84 17.28 26.79 -14.68
C LYS A 84 17.20 25.39 -15.25
N ALA A 85 15.99 24.81 -15.28
CA ALA A 85 15.65 23.63 -16.06
C ALA A 85 16.51 23.53 -17.33
N ALA A 86 17.37 22.52 -17.42
CA ALA A 86 18.41 22.45 -18.45
C ALA A 86 17.83 21.84 -19.73
N ALA A 87 17.13 22.66 -20.51
CA ALA A 87 16.82 22.28 -21.88
C ALA A 87 18.13 22.06 -22.66
N ASP A 88 18.35 20.83 -23.09
CA ASP A 88 19.55 20.38 -23.82
C ASP A 88 19.36 20.41 -25.36
N GLY A 89 18.18 20.87 -25.81
CA GLY A 89 17.82 20.84 -27.21
C GLY A 89 16.49 21.53 -27.52
N LYS A 90 15.99 21.32 -28.74
CA LYS A 90 14.73 21.92 -29.19
C LYS A 90 13.53 21.25 -28.49
N PRO A 91 12.47 22.01 -28.15
CA PRO A 91 11.23 21.43 -27.65
C PRO A 91 10.64 20.43 -28.64
N GLY A 92 10.18 19.28 -28.15
CA GLY A 92 9.57 18.24 -28.98
C GLY A 92 8.33 17.63 -28.38
N THR A 93 7.53 16.98 -29.23
CA THR A 93 6.23 16.42 -28.88
C THR A 93 5.96 15.10 -29.63
N ILE A 94 5.36 14.12 -28.96
CA ILE A 94 4.74 12.92 -29.53
C ILE A 94 3.24 12.96 -29.23
N ALA A 95 2.41 12.74 -30.24
CA ALA A 95 0.95 12.77 -30.09
C ALA A 95 0.44 11.64 -29.18
N PRO A 96 -0.62 11.87 -28.37
CA PRO A 96 -1.30 10.82 -27.62
C PRO A 96 -1.91 9.75 -28.54
N THR A 97 -2.13 8.55 -28.00
CA THR A 97 -2.81 7.44 -28.68
C THR A 97 -4.08 7.02 -27.96
N GLY A 98 -4.99 6.37 -28.69
CA GLY A 98 -6.24 5.85 -28.11
C GLY A 98 -7.21 6.97 -27.82
N GLU A 99 -7.96 7.33 -28.85
CA GLU A 99 -9.13 8.18 -28.69
C GLU A 99 -10.20 7.34 -27.96
N GLY A 100 -10.42 7.61 -26.67
CA GLY A 100 -11.60 7.11 -25.99
C GLY A 100 -12.83 7.58 -26.77
N GLY A 101 -13.50 6.63 -27.43
CA GLY A 101 -14.64 6.89 -28.29
C GLY A 101 -15.74 7.70 -27.60
N LYS A 102 -16.35 8.59 -28.39
CA LYS A 102 -17.34 9.63 -28.07
C LYS A 102 -16.71 10.88 -27.46
N SER A 103 -16.67 11.94 -28.28
CA SER A 103 -16.60 13.33 -27.82
C SER A 103 -17.47 13.45 -26.58
N ALA A 104 -16.86 13.68 -25.41
CA ALA A 104 -17.65 14.02 -24.24
C ALA A 104 -18.42 15.30 -24.60
N GLY A 105 -19.75 15.24 -24.50
CA GLY A 105 -20.62 16.40 -24.67
C GLY A 105 -20.09 17.58 -23.84
N LYS A 106 -20.45 18.82 -24.21
CA LYS A 106 -20.00 20.06 -23.55
C LYS A 106 -20.29 20.02 -22.04
N SER A 107 -19.41 19.41 -21.28
CA SER A 107 -19.47 19.27 -19.83
C SER A 107 -18.69 20.42 -19.22
N LYS A 108 -19.29 21.11 -18.25
CA LYS A 108 -18.58 22.09 -17.41
C LYS A 108 -17.63 21.40 -16.41
N ASN A 109 -17.73 20.09 -16.23
CA ASN A 109 -16.90 19.28 -15.33
C ASN A 109 -15.68 18.70 -16.05
N LEU A 110 -14.52 18.74 -15.38
CA LEU A 110 -13.29 18.09 -15.84
C LEU A 110 -13.47 16.57 -15.84
N ASN A 111 -13.34 15.95 -17.01
CA ASN A 111 -13.29 14.50 -17.12
C ASN A 111 -11.89 14.02 -16.74
N LEU A 112 -11.81 13.11 -15.78
CA LEU A 112 -10.53 12.54 -15.36
C LEU A 112 -9.96 11.56 -16.41
N PRO A 113 -8.64 11.51 -16.57
CA PRO A 113 -8.00 10.64 -17.53
C PRO A 113 -8.10 9.17 -17.11
N ILE A 114 -8.63 8.32 -18.00
CA ILE A 114 -8.67 6.86 -17.76
C ILE A 114 -7.29 6.22 -17.89
N THR A 115 -6.33 6.91 -18.52
CA THR A 115 -4.93 6.47 -18.59
C THR A 115 -4.23 6.57 -17.24
N VAL A 116 -4.76 7.34 -16.29
CA VAL A 116 -4.12 7.55 -14.97
C VAL A 116 -4.67 6.54 -13.98
N GLY A 117 -3.78 6.01 -13.16
CA GLY A 117 -4.07 4.93 -12.23
C GLY A 117 -3.14 4.94 -11.04
N LYS A 118 -3.22 3.88 -10.25
CA LYS A 118 -2.24 3.60 -9.21
C LYS A 118 -1.24 2.57 -9.72
N VAL A 119 0.01 2.73 -9.32
CA VAL A 119 0.99 1.65 -9.34
C VAL A 119 1.05 1.04 -7.95
N PHE A 120 1.14 -0.28 -7.86
CA PHE A 120 1.28 -1.03 -6.62
C PHE A 120 2.53 -1.89 -6.70
N PHE A 121 3.23 -2.03 -5.58
CA PHE A 121 4.47 -2.78 -5.48
C PHE A 121 4.73 -3.21 -4.03
N VAL A 122 5.69 -4.10 -3.84
CA VAL A 122 6.19 -4.49 -2.52
C VAL A 122 7.58 -3.86 -2.35
N ASP A 123 7.74 -3.01 -1.32
CA ASP A 123 9.01 -2.34 -1.07
C ASP A 123 10.09 -3.28 -0.53
N GLY A 124 11.34 -2.82 -0.43
CA GLY A 124 12.46 -3.61 0.10
C GLY A 124 12.28 -4.11 1.54
N LYS A 125 11.26 -3.61 2.26
CA LYS A 125 10.87 -4.04 3.62
C LYS A 125 9.71 -5.04 3.60
N GLY A 126 9.31 -5.52 2.42
CA GLY A 126 8.21 -6.47 2.24
C GLY A 126 6.82 -5.84 2.42
N GLN A 127 6.69 -4.51 2.36
CA GLN A 127 5.44 -3.82 2.64
C GLN A 127 4.70 -3.49 1.34
N GLU A 128 3.38 -3.66 1.34
CA GLU A 128 2.52 -3.34 0.19
C GLU A 128 2.33 -1.82 0.06
N ARG A 129 2.85 -1.28 -1.04
CA ARG A 129 2.92 0.15 -1.32
C ARG A 129 2.19 0.54 -2.59
N TRP A 130 1.87 1.81 -2.71
CA TRP A 130 1.38 2.39 -3.95
C TRP A 130 1.84 3.82 -4.19
N CYS A 131 1.92 4.16 -5.47
CA CYS A 131 2.05 5.51 -6.02
C CYS A 131 0.98 5.73 -7.10
N SER A 132 1.07 6.83 -7.83
CA SER A 132 0.30 7.12 -9.04
C SER A 132 1.12 6.83 -10.30
N GLY A 133 0.45 6.67 -11.44
CA GLY A 133 1.11 6.52 -12.74
C GLY A 133 0.17 6.77 -13.90
N THR A 134 0.69 6.87 -15.11
CA THR A 134 -0.11 7.01 -16.33
C THR A 134 0.35 6.10 -17.45
N SER A 135 -0.58 5.59 -18.25
CA SER A 135 -0.24 5.04 -19.55
C SER A 135 0.25 6.14 -20.51
N VAL A 136 1.30 5.84 -21.27
CA VAL A 136 1.92 6.73 -22.25
C VAL A 136 1.95 6.05 -23.62
N GLN A 137 1.86 6.85 -24.67
CA GLN A 137 2.02 6.38 -26.04
C GLN A 137 3.31 5.56 -26.21
N SER A 138 3.21 4.45 -26.93
CA SER A 138 4.34 3.57 -27.24
C SER A 138 4.01 2.67 -28.42
N LYS A 139 5.03 2.13 -29.10
CA LYS A 139 4.88 1.26 -30.26
C LYS A 139 4.04 0.02 -29.95
N TYR A 140 4.26 -0.58 -28.78
CA TYR A 140 3.59 -1.82 -28.35
C TYR A 140 2.44 -1.60 -27.36
N ARG A 141 2.07 -0.34 -27.09
CA ARG A 141 0.91 0.02 -26.25
C ARG A 141 0.99 -0.55 -24.83
N ASN A 142 2.20 -0.58 -24.29
CA ASN A 142 2.55 -1.29 -23.06
C ASN A 142 3.41 -0.44 -22.11
N LEU A 143 3.34 0.89 -22.20
CA LEU A 143 4.21 1.79 -21.46
C LEU A 143 3.46 2.58 -20.38
N VAL A 144 4.04 2.62 -19.19
CA VAL A 144 3.58 3.39 -18.03
C VAL A 144 4.68 4.36 -17.62
N ALA A 145 4.33 5.62 -17.33
CA ALA A 145 5.23 6.57 -16.66
C ALA A 145 4.84 6.73 -15.19
N THR A 146 5.86 6.83 -14.34
CA THR A 146 5.77 7.04 -12.88
C THR A 146 7.06 7.71 -12.39
N ALA A 147 7.16 8.02 -11.09
CA ALA A 147 8.41 8.50 -10.47
C ALA A 147 9.41 7.35 -10.31
N GLY A 148 10.70 7.67 -10.30
CA GLY A 148 11.80 6.72 -10.09
C GLY A 148 11.73 6.04 -8.73
N HIS A 149 11.49 6.82 -7.67
CA HIS A 149 11.36 6.32 -6.30
C HIS A 149 10.11 5.45 -6.08
N CYS A 150 9.19 5.39 -7.05
CA CYS A 150 8.01 4.51 -7.00
C CYS A 150 8.26 3.14 -7.64
N VAL A 151 9.44 2.91 -8.21
CA VAL A 151 9.80 1.66 -8.90
C VAL A 151 11.14 1.10 -8.47
N TYR A 152 12.02 1.92 -7.91
CA TYR A 152 13.39 1.57 -7.60
C TYR A 152 13.76 2.01 -6.19
N ASP A 153 14.43 1.10 -5.49
CA ASP A 153 14.98 1.29 -4.16
C ASP A 153 16.47 1.63 -4.32
N THR A 154 16.84 2.87 -4.06
CA THR A 154 18.23 3.34 -4.21
C THR A 154 19.13 2.84 -3.08
N ASP A 155 18.57 2.57 -1.88
CA ASP A 155 19.30 2.01 -0.74
C ASP A 155 19.81 0.59 -1.05
N THR A 156 18.97 -0.24 -1.67
CA THR A 156 19.29 -1.63 -2.02
C THR A 156 19.73 -1.81 -3.47
N ASN A 157 19.68 -0.74 -4.27
CA ASN A 157 19.99 -0.69 -5.69
C ASN A 157 19.23 -1.75 -6.51
N LYS A 158 17.92 -1.85 -6.28
CA LYS A 158 17.04 -2.86 -6.90
C LYS A 158 15.67 -2.28 -7.24
N PRO A 159 15.01 -2.78 -8.30
CA PRO A 159 13.61 -2.48 -8.52
C PRO A 159 12.72 -3.15 -7.46
N PHE A 160 11.55 -2.56 -7.19
CA PHE A 160 10.57 -3.14 -6.27
C PHE A 160 9.88 -4.38 -6.83
N ASP A 161 9.46 -5.27 -5.92
CA ASP A 161 8.83 -6.53 -6.27
C ASP A 161 7.32 -6.37 -6.54
N ASN A 162 6.75 -7.36 -7.24
CA ASN A 162 5.31 -7.46 -7.51
C ASN A 162 4.71 -6.19 -8.15
N PHE A 163 5.45 -5.46 -8.97
CA PHE A 163 4.97 -4.21 -9.55
C PHE A 163 3.77 -4.44 -10.49
N VAL A 164 2.66 -3.72 -10.26
CA VAL A 164 1.51 -3.65 -11.16
C VAL A 164 1.01 -2.22 -11.36
N PHE A 165 0.48 -1.93 -12.54
CA PHE A 165 -0.26 -0.71 -12.85
C PHE A 165 -1.75 -1.02 -13.03
N ILE A 166 -2.60 -0.23 -12.38
CA ILE A 166 -4.06 -0.35 -12.46
C ILE A 166 -4.65 0.99 -12.91
N PRO A 167 -4.90 1.18 -14.23
CA PRO A 167 -5.52 2.40 -14.74
C PRO A 167 -6.96 2.53 -14.24
N GLY A 168 -7.36 3.76 -13.91
CA GLY A 168 -8.69 4.05 -13.37
C GLY A 168 -9.02 3.35 -12.04
N TYR A 169 -8.00 2.99 -11.25
CA TYR A 169 -8.17 2.35 -9.95
C TYR A 169 -9.16 3.09 -9.04
N TYR A 170 -10.05 2.35 -8.38
CA TYR A 170 -10.95 2.89 -7.36
C TYR A 170 -11.32 1.84 -6.31
N GLN A 171 -10.93 2.06 -5.05
CA GLN A 171 -11.31 1.24 -3.88
C GLN A 171 -11.21 -0.28 -4.12
N GLY A 172 -10.05 -0.76 -4.56
CA GLY A 172 -9.80 -2.17 -4.84
C GLY A 172 -10.31 -2.67 -6.20
N LYS A 173 -10.97 -1.81 -6.99
CA LYS A 173 -11.42 -2.17 -8.35
C LYS A 173 -10.33 -1.88 -9.38
N ALA A 174 -10.18 -2.81 -10.32
CA ALA A 174 -9.31 -2.72 -11.49
C ALA A 174 -10.15 -2.73 -12.78
N PRO A 175 -10.92 -1.66 -13.07
CA PRO A 175 -11.93 -1.66 -14.15
C PRO A 175 -11.34 -1.94 -15.54
N TRP A 176 -10.09 -1.51 -15.74
CA TRP A 176 -9.37 -1.64 -17.01
C TRP A 176 -8.33 -2.76 -16.99
N GLY A 177 -8.31 -3.59 -15.95
CA GLY A 177 -7.35 -4.68 -15.75
C GLY A 177 -6.16 -4.30 -14.87
N ILE A 178 -5.41 -5.33 -14.47
CA ILE A 178 -4.15 -5.27 -13.73
C ILE A 178 -3.02 -5.56 -14.73
N TYR A 179 -2.08 -4.64 -14.85
CA TYR A 179 -0.96 -4.74 -15.81
C TYR A 179 0.34 -4.93 -15.06
N VAL A 180 0.96 -6.09 -15.23
CA VAL A 180 2.17 -6.46 -14.47
C VAL A 180 3.40 -5.85 -15.12
N GLY A 181 4.27 -5.23 -14.32
CA GLY A 181 5.53 -4.66 -14.79
C GLY A 181 6.49 -5.76 -15.26
N ALA A 182 7.02 -5.62 -16.47
CA ALA A 182 7.98 -6.54 -17.08
C ALA A 182 9.41 -5.99 -16.96
N LYS A 183 9.59 -4.72 -17.35
CA LYS A 183 10.88 -4.03 -17.33
C LYS A 183 10.68 -2.60 -16.85
N VAL A 184 11.62 -2.11 -16.06
CA VAL A 184 11.71 -0.70 -15.67
C VAL A 184 12.91 -0.07 -16.36
N ASN A 185 12.74 1.16 -16.83
CA ASN A 185 13.76 1.97 -17.47
C ASN A 185 13.84 3.30 -16.69
N THR A 186 14.94 3.52 -16.01
CA THR A 186 15.26 4.73 -15.24
C THR A 186 16.50 5.41 -15.81
N HIS A 187 16.77 6.63 -15.39
CA HIS A 187 18.07 7.27 -15.64
C HIS A 187 19.14 6.65 -14.73
N ASP A 188 20.37 6.46 -15.24
CA ASP A 188 21.47 5.92 -14.44
C ASP A 188 21.75 6.83 -13.22
N ASP A 189 21.82 8.15 -13.39
CA ASP A 189 22.09 9.09 -12.30
C ASP A 189 21.09 9.02 -11.14
N PHE A 190 19.82 8.74 -11.42
CA PHE A 190 18.84 8.49 -10.37
C PHE A 190 19.22 7.24 -9.55
N THR A 191 19.55 6.14 -10.22
CA THR A 191 19.86 4.86 -9.56
C THR A 191 21.23 4.81 -8.88
N VAL A 192 22.20 5.59 -9.38
CA VAL A 192 23.59 5.56 -8.91
C VAL A 192 23.89 6.69 -7.92
N PHE A 193 23.35 7.88 -8.17
CA PHE A 193 23.67 9.09 -7.40
C PHE A 193 22.50 9.65 -6.61
N GLU A 194 21.33 8.99 -6.65
CA GLU A 194 20.10 9.48 -6.05
C GLU A 194 19.76 10.89 -6.54
N ASP A 195 19.98 11.10 -7.84
CA ASP A 195 19.72 12.37 -8.50
C ASP A 195 18.23 12.52 -8.80
N TYR A 196 17.53 13.31 -7.97
CA TYR A 196 16.10 13.51 -8.09
C TYR A 196 15.73 14.34 -9.31
N ASP A 197 16.64 15.09 -9.92
CA ASP A 197 16.41 15.73 -11.22
C ASP A 197 16.04 14.70 -12.31
N TYR A 198 16.34 13.43 -12.07
CA TYR A 198 15.96 12.28 -12.89
C TYR A 198 15.00 11.30 -12.19
N ASP A 199 14.21 11.75 -11.20
CA ASP A 199 13.20 10.94 -10.48
C ASP A 199 11.95 10.66 -11.34
N TYR A 200 12.16 9.96 -12.44
CA TYR A 200 11.15 9.45 -13.33
C TYR A 200 11.52 8.05 -13.81
N ALA A 201 10.50 7.28 -14.20
CA ALA A 201 10.67 5.96 -14.76
C ALA A 201 9.63 5.64 -15.82
N PHE A 202 10.05 4.82 -16.78
CA PHE A 202 9.18 4.22 -17.77
C PHE A 202 9.14 2.71 -17.58
N VAL A 203 7.96 2.18 -17.26
CA VAL A 203 7.74 0.75 -17.02
C VAL A 203 7.00 0.14 -18.19
N ASN A 204 7.63 -0.86 -18.83
CA ASN A 204 6.95 -1.70 -19.79
C ASN A 204 6.16 -2.77 -19.04
N VAL A 205 4.88 -2.94 -19.37
CA VAL A 205 3.99 -3.93 -18.76
C VAL A 205 3.66 -5.08 -19.71
N TYR A 206 3.26 -6.23 -19.17
CA TYR A 206 2.60 -7.28 -19.95
C TYR A 206 1.16 -6.88 -20.30
N ASP A 207 0.50 -7.69 -21.13
CA ASP A 207 -0.95 -7.61 -21.32
C ASP A 207 -1.66 -7.68 -19.97
N GLY A 208 -2.78 -6.98 -19.84
CA GLY A 208 -3.50 -6.90 -18.58
C GLY A 208 -4.30 -8.17 -18.32
N VAL A 209 -4.67 -8.37 -17.05
CA VAL A 209 -5.66 -9.37 -16.65
C VAL A 209 -6.81 -8.75 -15.86
N LYS A 210 -7.99 -9.33 -15.98
CA LYS A 210 -9.16 -9.02 -15.15
C LYS A 210 -9.38 -10.16 -14.19
N GLN A 211 -9.27 -9.89 -12.88
CA GLN A 211 -9.70 -10.82 -11.84
C GLN A 211 -11.20 -11.06 -12.01
N GLN A 212 -11.58 -12.33 -12.10
CA GLN A 212 -12.98 -12.76 -12.12
C GLN A 212 -13.49 -12.87 -10.68
N ALA A 213 -14.82 -13.02 -10.53
CA ALA A 213 -15.40 -13.32 -9.23
C ALA A 213 -14.79 -14.61 -8.64
N GLU A 214 -14.65 -14.63 -7.31
CA GLU A 214 -14.24 -15.83 -6.60
C GLU A 214 -15.22 -16.96 -6.90
N LYS A 215 -14.68 -18.16 -7.16
CA LYS A 215 -15.45 -19.37 -7.39
C LYS A 215 -15.14 -20.38 -6.30
N GLU A 216 -16.17 -20.86 -5.60
CA GLU A 216 -16.05 -21.97 -4.67
C GLU A 216 -15.71 -23.26 -5.45
N VAL A 217 -14.69 -23.98 -5.00
CA VAL A 217 -14.20 -25.22 -5.61
C VAL A 217 -13.86 -26.26 -4.54
N ASP A 218 -13.74 -27.52 -4.95
CA ASP A 218 -13.25 -28.58 -4.07
C ASP A 218 -11.76 -28.39 -3.71
N TYR A 219 -11.31 -29.05 -2.64
CA TYR A 219 -9.94 -28.91 -2.13
C TYR A 219 -8.87 -29.33 -3.14
N LYS A 220 -9.14 -30.38 -3.95
CA LYS A 220 -8.18 -30.86 -4.95
C LYS A 220 -7.96 -29.81 -6.03
N THR A 221 -9.03 -29.20 -6.52
CA THR A 221 -8.98 -28.10 -7.49
C THR A 221 -8.31 -26.87 -6.87
N TYR A 222 -8.64 -26.52 -5.64
CA TYR A 222 -7.99 -25.43 -4.90
C TYR A 222 -6.48 -25.65 -4.78
N LYS A 223 -6.05 -26.81 -4.27
CA LYS A 223 -4.63 -27.14 -4.09
C LYS A 223 -3.86 -27.12 -5.42
N ALA A 224 -4.42 -27.71 -6.47
CA ALA A 224 -3.82 -27.68 -7.81
C ALA A 224 -3.73 -26.25 -8.39
N HIS A 225 -4.68 -25.38 -8.07
CA HIS A 225 -4.64 -23.96 -8.46
C HIS A 225 -3.53 -23.21 -7.72
N ILE A 226 -3.45 -23.37 -6.39
CA ILE A 226 -2.41 -22.74 -5.56
C ILE A 226 -1.01 -23.24 -5.93
N ASP A 227 -0.85 -24.55 -6.19
CA ASP A 227 0.44 -25.14 -6.58
C ASP A 227 0.97 -24.63 -7.93
N LYS A 228 0.06 -24.15 -8.79
CA LYS A 228 0.40 -23.46 -10.05
C LYS A 228 0.62 -21.95 -9.87
N GLY A 229 0.72 -21.46 -8.63
CA GLY A 229 0.87 -20.04 -8.31
C GLY A 229 -0.43 -19.23 -8.43
N GLY A 230 -1.58 -19.90 -8.47
CA GLY A 230 -2.88 -19.28 -8.46
C GLY A 230 -3.26 -18.70 -7.09
N VAL A 231 -4.32 -17.91 -7.04
CA VAL A 231 -4.76 -17.25 -5.81
C VAL A 231 -6.12 -17.76 -5.38
N GLY A 232 -6.23 -18.06 -4.10
CA GLY A 232 -7.45 -18.54 -3.49
C GLY A 232 -7.50 -18.23 -2.00
N ARG A 233 -8.65 -18.52 -1.40
CA ARG A 233 -8.92 -18.32 0.01
C ARG A 233 -9.61 -19.55 0.58
N GLU A 234 -9.22 -19.93 1.79
CA GLU A 234 -9.94 -20.90 2.62
C GLU A 234 -10.79 -20.16 3.65
N ASP A 235 -12.01 -20.65 3.87
CA ASP A 235 -12.97 -20.11 4.83
C ASP A 235 -13.36 -21.20 5.82
N ALA A 236 -13.16 -20.95 7.11
CA ALA A 236 -13.55 -21.86 8.18
C ALA A 236 -14.90 -21.44 8.76
N LYS A 237 -15.88 -22.35 8.79
CA LYS A 237 -17.22 -22.08 9.30
C LYS A 237 -17.66 -23.14 10.29
N THR A 238 -18.05 -22.71 11.49
CA THR A 238 -18.69 -23.59 12.48
C THR A 238 -20.13 -23.90 12.07
N VAL A 239 -20.51 -25.17 12.12
CA VAL A 239 -21.81 -25.71 11.70
C VAL A 239 -22.30 -26.79 12.67
N ASP A 240 -23.56 -27.23 12.51
CA ASP A 240 -24.09 -28.41 13.18
C ASP A 240 -23.53 -29.73 12.61
N PHE A 241 -23.76 -30.83 13.34
CA PHE A 241 -23.29 -32.16 12.95
C PHE A 241 -23.85 -32.63 11.62
N GLU A 242 -25.15 -32.43 11.36
CA GLU A 242 -25.77 -32.89 10.10
C GLU A 242 -25.15 -32.20 8.88
N THR A 243 -24.86 -30.91 9.00
CA THR A 243 -24.21 -30.13 7.94
C THR A 243 -22.77 -30.57 7.75
N TYR A 244 -22.05 -30.87 8.84
CA TYR A 244 -20.71 -31.43 8.80
C TYR A 244 -20.68 -32.81 8.12
N ASP A 245 -21.55 -33.74 8.52
CA ASP A 245 -21.64 -35.09 7.97
C ASP A 245 -21.99 -35.08 6.48
N ARG A 246 -23.00 -34.29 6.07
CA ARG A 246 -23.31 -34.10 4.64
C ARG A 246 -22.15 -33.48 3.85
N TRP A 247 -21.36 -32.61 4.48
CA TRP A 247 -20.22 -31.96 3.84
C TRP A 247 -19.07 -32.93 3.62
N THR A 248 -18.70 -33.70 4.64
CA THR A 248 -17.60 -34.68 4.58
C THR A 248 -17.93 -35.87 3.68
N GLN A 249 -19.19 -36.35 3.67
CA GLN A 249 -19.63 -37.39 2.74
C GLN A 249 -19.49 -37.00 1.26
N LYS A 250 -19.55 -35.70 0.95
CA LYS A 250 -19.30 -35.15 -0.40
C LYS A 250 -17.82 -34.90 -0.69
N GLY A 251 -16.91 -35.33 0.19
CA GLY A 251 -15.47 -35.10 0.08
C GLY A 251 -15.00 -33.72 0.57
N GLY A 252 -15.87 -32.97 1.26
CA GLY A 252 -15.52 -31.70 1.88
C GLY A 252 -14.63 -31.86 3.11
N LEU A 253 -13.70 -30.94 3.32
CA LEU A 253 -12.81 -30.97 4.50
C LEU A 253 -13.49 -30.33 5.71
N GLY A 254 -13.25 -30.88 6.89
CA GLY A 254 -13.69 -30.30 8.15
C GLY A 254 -12.93 -30.87 9.35
N LYS A 255 -12.96 -30.15 10.47
CA LYS A 255 -12.39 -30.59 11.74
C LYS A 255 -13.45 -30.63 12.84
N VAL A 256 -13.24 -31.52 13.80
CA VAL A 256 -14.04 -31.64 15.02
C VAL A 256 -13.19 -31.14 16.18
N GLU A 257 -13.70 -30.17 16.92
CA GLU A 257 -13.01 -29.59 18.07
C GLU A 257 -13.80 -29.87 19.35
N ASN A 258 -13.14 -30.46 20.34
CA ASN A 258 -13.71 -30.60 21.67
C ASN A 258 -13.53 -29.28 22.42
N VAL A 259 -14.65 -28.69 22.84
CA VAL A 259 -14.67 -27.46 23.65
C VAL A 259 -15.31 -27.79 24.99
N SER A 260 -14.57 -27.61 26.08
CA SER A 260 -15.14 -27.67 27.42
C SER A 260 -16.06 -26.46 27.63
N SER A 261 -17.37 -26.71 27.71
CA SER A 261 -18.35 -25.76 28.23
C SER A 261 -18.59 -26.02 29.72
N GLU A 262 -19.05 -24.99 30.42
CA GLU A 262 -19.44 -25.06 31.84
C GLU A 262 -20.95 -24.78 31.89
N ASP A 263 -21.74 -25.81 32.19
CA ASP A 263 -23.19 -25.64 32.38
C ASP A 263 -23.48 -25.43 33.87
N GLU A 264 -24.26 -24.40 34.21
CA GLU A 264 -24.68 -24.15 35.59
C GLU A 264 -25.67 -25.25 36.04
N VAL A 265 -25.36 -25.90 37.15
CA VAL A 265 -26.15 -26.99 37.74
C VAL A 265 -26.46 -26.70 39.21
N GLY A 266 -27.34 -27.50 39.82
CA GLY A 266 -27.59 -27.40 41.27
C GLY A 266 -26.47 -28.02 42.12
N PRO A 267 -26.33 -27.64 43.40
CA PRO A 267 -25.32 -28.19 44.33
C PRO A 267 -25.36 -29.72 44.45
N GLN A 268 -26.55 -30.31 44.33
CA GLN A 268 -26.77 -31.75 44.47
C GLN A 268 -26.65 -32.52 43.15
N PHE A 269 -26.26 -31.85 42.05
CA PHE A 269 -26.05 -32.53 40.78
C PHE A 269 -24.83 -33.44 40.86
N LYS A 270 -24.97 -34.73 40.53
CA LYS A 270 -23.88 -35.70 40.59
C LYS A 270 -22.70 -35.26 39.71
N GLY A 271 -21.55 -35.01 40.33
CA GLY A 271 -20.34 -34.54 39.64
C GLY A 271 -20.29 -33.01 39.41
N ALA A 272 -21.10 -32.23 40.13
CA ALA A 272 -20.98 -30.78 40.16
C ALA A 272 -19.63 -30.34 40.76
N LEU A 273 -19.09 -29.25 40.24
CA LEU A 273 -17.89 -28.57 40.71
C LEU A 273 -18.28 -27.22 41.31
N ALA A 274 -17.81 -26.91 42.51
CA ALA A 274 -18.05 -25.62 43.14
C ALA A 274 -17.00 -24.60 42.66
N VAL A 275 -17.47 -23.49 42.09
CA VAL A 275 -16.62 -22.41 41.55
C VAL A 275 -16.98 -21.06 42.17
N ALA A 276 -16.00 -20.16 42.25
CA ALA A 276 -16.20 -18.80 42.73
C ALA A 276 -16.72 -17.91 41.60
N SER A 277 -17.85 -17.25 41.82
CA SER A 277 -18.39 -16.22 40.95
C SER A 277 -18.23 -14.86 41.63
N GLU A 278 -17.50 -13.94 41.00
CA GLU A 278 -17.29 -12.59 41.54
C GLU A 278 -18.55 -11.74 41.43
N ILE A 279 -18.89 -11.00 42.49
CA ILE A 279 -19.99 -10.04 42.55
C ILE A 279 -19.52 -8.75 43.24
N ASP A 280 -20.31 -7.67 43.13
CA ASP A 280 -19.98 -6.43 43.83
C ASP A 280 -20.17 -6.55 45.36
N LYS A 281 -19.46 -5.69 46.08
CA LYS A 281 -19.46 -5.64 47.55
C LYS A 281 -20.87 -5.56 48.14
N TRP A 282 -21.72 -4.68 47.62
CA TRP A 282 -23.01 -4.40 48.23
C TRP A 282 -24.00 -5.54 47.98
N ALA A 283 -23.93 -6.19 46.82
CA ALA A 283 -24.66 -7.43 46.57
C ALA A 283 -24.20 -8.54 47.51
N TRP A 284 -22.87 -8.67 47.71
CA TRP A 284 -22.31 -9.67 48.61
C TRP A 284 -22.75 -9.46 50.06
N GLU A 285 -22.71 -8.23 50.58
CA GLU A 285 -23.10 -7.92 51.97
C GLU A 285 -24.55 -8.33 52.27
N LYS A 286 -25.46 -8.20 51.29
CA LYS A 286 -26.89 -8.57 51.40
C LYS A 286 -27.18 -10.08 51.38
N VAL A 287 -26.20 -10.93 51.07
CA VAL A 287 -26.39 -12.37 51.10
C VAL A 287 -26.38 -12.86 52.55
N ASP A 288 -27.50 -13.33 53.07
CA ASP A 288 -27.57 -13.88 54.43
C ASP A 288 -26.99 -15.30 54.50
N GLY A 289 -26.30 -15.62 55.60
CA GLY A 289 -25.78 -16.96 55.89
C GLY A 289 -24.30 -16.99 56.26
N ASP A 290 -23.79 -18.22 56.44
CA ASP A 290 -22.37 -18.48 56.71
C ASP A 290 -21.47 -18.07 55.54
N VAL A 291 -20.21 -17.76 55.85
CA VAL A 291 -19.15 -17.56 54.85
C VAL A 291 -18.41 -18.87 54.64
N TYR A 292 -18.46 -19.38 53.42
CA TYR A 292 -17.83 -20.63 53.02
C TYR A 292 -16.49 -20.38 52.32
N GLY A 293 -15.63 -21.41 52.27
CA GLY A 293 -14.42 -21.40 51.44
C GLY A 293 -14.55 -22.36 50.25
N LEU A 294 -13.55 -22.32 49.35
CA LEU A 294 -13.39 -23.31 48.29
C LEU A 294 -12.02 -23.98 48.40
N LYS A 295 -11.99 -25.31 48.24
CA LYS A 295 -10.76 -26.10 48.11
C LYS A 295 -10.99 -27.22 47.11
N ASP A 296 -10.15 -27.29 46.08
CA ASP A 296 -10.16 -28.35 45.04
C ASP A 296 -11.57 -28.62 44.48
N ASP A 297 -12.25 -27.55 44.04
CA ASP A 297 -13.62 -27.54 43.49
C ASP A 297 -14.73 -28.00 44.47
N LYS A 298 -14.44 -28.01 45.78
CA LYS A 298 -15.39 -28.35 46.85
C LYS A 298 -15.57 -27.21 47.83
N VAL A 299 -16.76 -27.14 48.43
CA VAL A 299 -17.09 -26.15 49.45
C VAL A 299 -16.48 -26.53 50.80
N THR A 300 -15.95 -25.54 51.53
CA THR A 300 -15.47 -25.71 52.90
C THR A 300 -16.25 -24.82 53.85
N LEU A 301 -16.37 -25.22 55.12
CA LEU A 301 -16.90 -24.39 56.19
C LEU A 301 -15.96 -24.51 57.40
N LYS A 302 -15.49 -23.37 57.91
CA LYS A 302 -14.51 -23.32 59.02
C LYS A 302 -13.28 -24.21 58.76
N GLY A 303 -12.77 -24.21 57.53
CA GLY A 303 -11.60 -24.97 57.09
C GLY A 303 -11.81 -26.46 56.83
N LYS A 304 -13.01 -27.01 57.05
CA LYS A 304 -13.34 -28.42 56.75
C LYS A 304 -14.08 -28.52 55.42
N THR A 305 -13.64 -29.43 54.53
CA THR A 305 -14.35 -29.76 53.29
C THR A 305 -15.70 -30.39 53.62
N LEU A 306 -16.76 -29.89 52.99
CA LEU A 306 -18.12 -30.40 53.14
C LEU A 306 -18.38 -31.53 52.14
N ASP A 307 -19.11 -32.54 52.59
CA ASP A 307 -19.75 -33.52 51.70
C ASP A 307 -20.80 -32.82 50.82
N GLN A 308 -21.06 -33.39 49.64
CA GLN A 308 -21.87 -32.72 48.61
C GLN A 308 -23.30 -32.44 49.09
N GLU A 309 -23.86 -33.33 49.92
CA GLU A 309 -25.19 -33.19 50.53
C GLU A 309 -25.28 -31.98 51.46
N ALA A 310 -24.14 -31.54 52.01
CA ALA A 310 -24.03 -30.38 52.89
C ALA A 310 -23.64 -29.09 52.14
N TRP A 311 -23.53 -29.12 50.81
CA TRP A 311 -23.21 -27.92 50.03
C TRP A 311 -24.34 -26.89 50.10
N PRO A 312 -24.00 -25.59 50.27
CA PRO A 312 -24.99 -24.53 50.32
C PRO A 312 -25.68 -24.32 48.97
N LYS A 313 -26.75 -23.51 48.96
CA LYS A 313 -27.40 -23.08 47.71
C LYS A 313 -26.43 -22.23 46.87
N SER A 314 -26.61 -22.25 45.55
CA SER A 314 -25.88 -21.31 44.69
C SER A 314 -26.21 -19.87 45.10
N GLY A 315 -25.20 -19.00 45.07
CA GLY A 315 -25.29 -17.62 45.54
C GLY A 315 -24.91 -17.43 47.01
N SER A 316 -24.59 -18.49 47.77
CA SER A 316 -24.07 -18.35 49.14
C SER A 316 -22.67 -17.73 49.19
N LYS A 317 -22.37 -17.00 50.28
CA LYS A 317 -21.13 -16.24 50.46
C LYS A 317 -19.89 -17.14 50.43
N LEU A 318 -18.89 -16.72 49.65
CA LEU A 318 -17.53 -17.21 49.76
C LEU A 318 -16.61 -16.19 50.42
N GLU A 319 -15.52 -16.65 51.01
CA GLU A 319 -14.44 -15.82 51.56
C GLU A 319 -13.97 -14.77 50.53
N SER A 320 -13.99 -13.50 50.93
CA SER A 320 -13.48 -12.40 50.10
C SER A 320 -11.94 -12.41 50.07
N ARG A 321 -11.34 -11.99 48.97
CA ARG A 321 -9.87 -11.89 48.83
C ARG A 321 -9.45 -10.43 48.75
N VAL A 322 -8.48 -10.03 49.58
CA VAL A 322 -7.84 -8.71 49.48
C VAL A 322 -6.57 -8.84 48.65
N GLU A 323 -6.50 -8.08 47.55
CA GLU A 323 -5.36 -8.05 46.65
C GLU A 323 -4.63 -6.71 46.76
N PRO A 324 -3.36 -6.68 47.20
CA PRO A 324 -2.54 -5.47 47.13
C PRO A 324 -2.12 -5.21 45.69
N VAL A 325 -2.28 -3.97 45.23
CA VAL A 325 -2.00 -3.56 43.84
C VAL A 325 -1.15 -2.29 43.80
N THR A 326 -0.51 -2.04 42.67
CA THR A 326 0.14 -0.75 42.43
C THR A 326 -0.91 0.34 42.17
N LYS A 327 -0.52 1.61 42.33
CA LYS A 327 -1.40 2.76 42.00
C LYS A 327 -1.92 2.72 40.56
N SER A 328 -1.06 2.33 39.61
CA SER A 328 -1.42 2.24 38.19
C SER A 328 -2.49 1.18 37.94
N GLU A 329 -2.33 0.00 38.54
CA GLU A 329 -3.31 -1.09 38.46
C GLU A 329 -4.62 -0.71 39.16
N TYR A 330 -4.52 -0.06 40.33
CA TYR A 330 -5.66 0.46 41.05
C TYR A 330 -6.47 1.41 40.17
N ASP A 331 -5.85 2.42 39.55
CA ASP A 331 -6.52 3.42 38.72
C ASP A 331 -7.10 2.83 37.43
N ALA A 332 -6.45 1.83 36.85
CA ALA A 332 -6.91 1.15 35.63
C ALA A 332 -8.02 0.10 35.88
N TYR A 333 -8.24 -0.35 37.11
CA TYR A 333 -9.20 -1.42 37.40
C TYR A 333 -10.65 -1.01 37.12
N LYS A 334 -11.36 -1.84 36.36
CA LYS A 334 -12.75 -1.65 35.91
C LYS A 334 -13.72 -2.75 36.40
N GLY A 335 -13.23 -3.71 37.20
CA GLY A 335 -14.02 -4.86 37.65
C GLY A 335 -14.90 -4.56 38.87
N SER A 336 -15.60 -5.59 39.36
CA SER A 336 -16.56 -5.49 40.48
C SER A 336 -15.92 -5.42 41.87
N GLY A 337 -14.62 -5.64 41.98
CA GLY A 337 -13.86 -5.54 43.22
C GLY A 337 -13.90 -4.14 43.86
N TYR A 338 -13.89 -4.10 45.19
CA TYR A 338 -13.95 -2.87 45.97
C TYR A 338 -12.56 -2.26 46.16
N LYS A 339 -12.35 -1.11 45.54
CA LYS A 339 -11.12 -0.31 45.63
C LYS A 339 -11.02 0.40 46.99
N LYS A 340 -9.92 0.18 47.72
CA LYS A 340 -9.62 0.84 49.00
C LYS A 340 -8.14 1.19 49.13
N ILE A 341 -7.85 2.35 49.71
CA ILE A 341 -6.51 2.68 50.22
C ILE A 341 -6.49 2.33 51.71
N ASP A 342 -5.57 1.48 52.13
CA ASP A 342 -5.46 1.07 53.53
C ASP A 342 -4.91 2.21 54.42
N ALA A 343 -4.96 2.02 55.74
CA ALA A 343 -4.49 3.03 56.69
C ALA A 343 -2.99 3.34 56.60
N LYS A 344 -2.21 2.50 55.90
CA LYS A 344 -0.77 2.67 55.66
C LYS A 344 -0.46 3.29 54.29
N GLY A 345 -1.49 3.61 53.50
CA GLY A 345 -1.37 4.22 52.17
C GLY A 345 -1.21 3.21 51.03
N ASN A 346 -1.37 1.91 51.26
CA ASN A 346 -1.30 0.90 50.20
C ASN A 346 -2.62 0.83 49.43
N TYR A 347 -2.53 0.64 48.11
CA TYR A 347 -3.70 0.46 47.24
C TYR A 347 -4.11 -1.01 47.24
N THR A 348 -5.39 -1.29 47.49
CA THR A 348 -5.93 -2.64 47.57
C THR A 348 -7.26 -2.77 46.83
N ILE A 349 -7.53 -3.95 46.26
CA ILE A 349 -8.81 -4.32 45.66
C ILE A 349 -9.35 -5.54 46.44
N THR A 350 -10.53 -5.40 47.04
CA THR A 350 -11.21 -6.52 47.70
C THR A 350 -12.20 -7.16 46.75
N HIS A 351 -11.98 -8.44 46.42
CA HIS A 351 -12.86 -9.24 45.58
C HIS A 351 -13.85 -10.01 46.43
N TYR A 352 -15.14 -9.93 46.07
CA TYR A 352 -16.23 -10.59 46.78
C TYR A 352 -16.83 -11.68 45.90
N TYR A 353 -17.05 -12.86 46.48
CA TYR A 353 -17.43 -14.05 45.72
C TYR A 353 -18.66 -14.74 46.30
N VAL A 354 -19.45 -15.36 45.43
CA VAL A 354 -20.48 -16.32 45.79
C VAL A 354 -20.23 -17.66 45.11
N VAL A 355 -20.72 -18.74 45.70
CA VAL A 355 -20.56 -20.07 45.13
C VAL A 355 -21.54 -20.31 43.98
N LYS A 356 -21.03 -20.85 42.88
CA LYS A 356 -21.83 -21.44 41.80
C LYS A 356 -21.40 -22.88 41.57
N TYR A 357 -22.29 -23.68 41.00
CA TYR A 357 -22.02 -25.08 40.69
C TYR A 357 -22.10 -25.30 39.19
N ILE A 358 -21.07 -25.90 38.63
CA ILE A 358 -20.98 -26.17 37.20
C ILE A 358 -20.73 -27.64 36.93
N LYS A 359 -21.13 -28.10 35.75
CA LYS A 359 -20.64 -29.34 35.16
C LYS A 359 -19.80 -28.99 33.95
N LYS A 360 -18.57 -29.51 33.89
CA LYS A 360 -17.78 -29.48 32.65
C LYS A 360 -18.45 -30.41 31.64
N THR A 361 -19.03 -29.84 30.59
CA THR A 361 -19.60 -30.57 29.46
C THR A 361 -18.67 -30.44 28.26
N ALA A 362 -18.40 -31.55 27.58
CA ALA A 362 -17.69 -31.50 26.30
C ALA A 362 -18.72 -31.11 25.24
N SER A 363 -18.70 -29.85 24.79
CA SER A 363 -19.41 -29.43 23.59
C SER A 363 -18.52 -29.70 22.38
N VAL A 364 -19.07 -30.33 21.36
CA VAL A 364 -18.33 -30.62 20.12
C VAL A 364 -18.63 -29.51 19.11
N LYS A 365 -17.60 -28.80 18.64
CA LYS A 365 -17.73 -27.88 17.51
C LYS A 365 -17.33 -28.59 16.23
N TYR A 366 -18.21 -28.54 15.24
CA TYR A 366 -17.92 -29.01 13.89
C TYR A 366 -17.57 -27.80 13.02
N VAL A 367 -16.38 -27.80 12.44
CA VAL A 367 -15.92 -26.74 11.54
C VAL A 367 -15.72 -27.33 10.16
N ILE A 368 -16.33 -26.72 9.14
CA ILE A 368 -16.09 -27.06 7.74
C ILE A 368 -15.17 -26.03 7.09
N PHE A 369 -14.41 -26.46 6.09
CA PHE A 369 -13.52 -25.60 5.30
C PHE A 369 -14.04 -25.47 3.88
N ARG A 370 -14.31 -24.25 3.44
CA ARG A 370 -14.70 -23.93 2.06
C ARG A 370 -13.52 -23.30 1.33
N HIS A 371 -13.33 -23.65 0.07
CA HIS A 371 -12.19 -23.19 -0.72
C HIS A 371 -12.67 -22.40 -1.93
N TYR A 372 -12.06 -21.25 -2.14
CA TYR A 372 -12.38 -20.35 -3.24
C TYR A 372 -11.13 -20.10 -4.06
N ILE A 373 -11.26 -20.09 -5.39
CA ILE A 373 -10.20 -19.67 -6.31
C ILE A 373 -10.60 -18.41 -7.05
N THR A 374 -9.63 -17.58 -7.38
CA THR A 374 -9.79 -16.44 -8.28
C THR A 374 -9.21 -16.80 -9.63
N THR A 375 -10.02 -16.76 -10.68
CA THR A 375 -9.53 -16.92 -12.04
C THR A 375 -9.26 -15.56 -12.67
N VAL A 376 -8.39 -15.52 -13.67
CA VAL A 376 -8.05 -14.31 -14.41
C VAL A 376 -8.45 -14.46 -15.86
N ALA A 377 -9.09 -13.44 -16.43
CA ALA A 377 -9.33 -13.32 -17.87
C ALA A 377 -8.34 -12.33 -18.47
N SER A 378 -8.04 -12.46 -19.76
CA SER A 378 -7.24 -11.45 -20.46
C SER A 378 -7.98 -10.11 -20.51
N ALA A 379 -7.28 -9.02 -20.17
CA ALA A 379 -7.72 -7.66 -20.42
C ALA A 379 -7.19 -7.16 -21.78
N GLY A 380 -6.15 -7.76 -22.35
CA GLY A 380 -5.48 -7.27 -23.55
C GLY A 380 -4.45 -6.16 -23.27
N ARG A 381 -3.97 -5.49 -24.32
CA ARG A 381 -2.92 -4.48 -24.24
C ARG A 381 -3.39 -3.21 -23.53
N LEU A 382 -2.51 -2.62 -22.72
CA LEU A 382 -2.81 -1.41 -21.95
C LEU A 382 -3.36 -0.27 -22.80
N GLY A 383 -2.62 0.13 -23.84
CA GLY A 383 -3.00 1.25 -24.68
C GLY A 383 -4.21 0.98 -25.59
N ASP A 384 -4.63 -0.28 -25.78
CA ASP A 384 -5.90 -0.58 -26.45
C ASP A 384 -7.09 -0.32 -25.53
N ASN A 385 -6.95 -0.55 -24.24
CA ASN A 385 -8.03 -0.37 -23.26
C ASN A 385 -8.20 1.08 -22.82
N VAL A 386 -7.10 1.80 -22.58
CA VAL A 386 -7.16 3.15 -21.98
C VAL A 386 -6.51 4.24 -22.80
N GLY A 387 -5.89 3.90 -23.94
CA GLY A 387 -5.06 4.83 -24.70
C GLY A 387 -3.73 5.12 -23.99
N GLY A 388 -3.04 6.16 -24.44
CA GLY A 388 -1.78 6.60 -23.89
C GLY A 388 -1.63 8.11 -24.04
N GLN A 389 -1.17 8.76 -22.97
CA GLN A 389 -0.84 10.19 -23.02
C GLN A 389 0.27 10.43 -24.05
N GLY A 390 0.27 11.61 -24.69
CA GLY A 390 1.37 12.03 -25.53
C GLY A 390 2.62 12.27 -24.68
N PHE A 391 3.76 12.52 -25.32
CA PHE A 391 5.01 12.77 -24.62
C PHE A 391 5.62 14.09 -25.08
N THR A 392 6.24 14.85 -24.18
CA THR A 392 6.92 16.11 -24.49
C THR A 392 8.23 16.21 -23.75
N TRP A 393 9.19 16.89 -24.36
CA TRP A 393 10.48 17.21 -23.77
C TRP A 393 10.94 18.60 -24.19
N ASN A 394 11.92 19.14 -23.48
CA ASN A 394 12.52 20.46 -23.71
C ASN A 394 11.50 21.60 -23.79
N GLN A 395 10.35 21.46 -23.11
CA GLN A 395 9.30 22.47 -23.13
C GLN A 395 9.71 23.67 -22.26
N LYS A 396 9.40 24.89 -22.72
CA LYS A 396 9.63 26.09 -21.91
C LYS A 396 8.81 26.05 -20.62
N LEU A 397 9.34 26.64 -19.54
CA LEU A 397 8.55 26.94 -18.34
C LEU A 397 7.47 27.99 -18.62
N GLY A 398 6.58 28.23 -17.65
CA GLY A 398 5.46 29.17 -17.78
C GLY A 398 4.26 28.59 -18.53
N LYS A 399 4.18 27.26 -18.68
CA LYS A 399 3.08 26.58 -19.38
C LYS A 399 2.03 26.10 -18.41
N LYS A 400 0.78 26.11 -18.85
CA LYS A 400 -0.37 25.60 -18.09
C LYS A 400 -0.42 24.08 -18.18
N VAL A 401 -0.47 23.42 -17.03
CA VAL A 401 -0.52 21.96 -16.91
C VAL A 401 -1.65 21.55 -15.98
N PHE A 402 -2.25 20.39 -16.26
CA PHE A 402 -2.99 19.64 -15.26
C PHE A 402 -2.06 18.59 -14.65
N THR A 403 -2.07 18.43 -13.33
CA THR A 403 -1.48 17.26 -12.69
C THR A 403 -2.57 16.40 -12.09
N PHE A 404 -2.39 15.07 -12.13
CA PHE A 404 -3.35 14.10 -11.62
C PHE A 404 -2.65 13.10 -10.71
N GLY A 405 -3.30 12.65 -9.64
CA GLY A 405 -2.71 11.67 -8.72
C GLY A 405 -3.62 11.28 -7.56
N TYR A 406 -3.11 10.48 -6.64
CA TYR A 406 -3.83 9.97 -5.46
C TYR A 406 -3.21 10.46 -4.14
N PRO A 407 -3.24 11.77 -3.83
CA PRO A 407 -2.73 12.27 -2.54
C PRO A 407 -3.46 11.61 -1.36
N THR A 408 -2.77 11.38 -0.24
CA THR A 408 -3.37 10.71 0.94
C THR A 408 -2.83 11.14 2.29
N ALA A 409 -1.60 11.66 2.36
CA ALA A 409 -1.03 12.05 3.64
C ALA A 409 -1.76 13.25 4.25
N ALA A 410 -1.62 13.41 5.57
CA ALA A 410 -1.98 14.65 6.23
C ALA A 410 -0.94 15.74 5.89
N HIS A 411 -1.36 16.99 5.93
CA HIS A 411 -0.45 18.11 6.05
C HIS A 411 0.31 18.06 7.39
N PRO A 412 1.47 18.74 7.50
CA PRO A 412 2.19 18.86 8.77
C PRO A 412 1.36 19.41 9.94
N ASP A 413 0.33 20.23 9.66
CA ASP A 413 -0.65 20.71 10.65
C ASP A 413 -1.68 19.66 11.11
N GLY A 414 -1.60 18.43 10.61
CA GLY A 414 -2.52 17.32 10.90
C GLY A 414 -3.78 17.26 10.03
N ASN A 415 -4.07 18.30 9.23
CA ASN A 415 -5.22 18.31 8.33
C ASN A 415 -5.05 17.26 7.22
N LYS A 416 -6.03 16.36 7.06
CA LYS A 416 -5.98 15.29 6.07
C LYS A 416 -7.09 15.43 5.01
N PRO A 417 -6.92 16.33 4.01
CA PRO A 417 -7.96 16.62 3.03
C PRO A 417 -8.14 15.50 1.99
N TYR A 418 -7.18 14.58 1.86
CA TYR A 418 -7.25 13.49 0.90
C TYR A 418 -7.14 12.12 1.57
N SER A 419 -7.84 11.16 0.98
CA SER A 419 -7.88 9.78 1.47
C SER A 419 -7.10 8.79 0.59
N GLY A 420 -6.57 9.23 -0.55
CA GLY A 420 -5.94 8.35 -1.54
C GLY A 420 -6.89 7.41 -2.28
N HIS A 421 -8.20 7.43 -2.02
CA HIS A 421 -9.16 6.51 -2.65
C HIS A 421 -9.61 6.96 -4.05
N THR A 422 -9.61 8.27 -4.30
CA THR A 422 -10.05 8.87 -5.56
C THR A 422 -8.93 9.69 -6.16
N MET A 423 -8.84 9.64 -7.49
CA MET A 423 -7.93 10.52 -8.23
C MET A 423 -8.33 11.98 -8.04
N LYS A 424 -7.34 12.82 -7.80
CA LYS A 424 -7.47 14.27 -7.70
C LYS A 424 -6.67 14.93 -8.80
N TRP A 425 -6.91 16.23 -8.98
CA TRP A 425 -6.21 17.04 -9.96
C TRP A 425 -5.86 18.41 -9.39
N CYS A 426 -4.79 18.99 -9.90
CA CYS A 426 -4.46 20.41 -9.75
C CYS A 426 -4.23 21.01 -11.13
N TYR A 427 -4.41 22.33 -11.25
CA TYR A 427 -4.14 23.07 -12.47
C TYR A 427 -3.29 24.29 -12.13
N GLY A 428 -2.22 24.49 -12.87
CA GLY A 428 -1.29 25.57 -12.58
C GLY A 428 -0.35 25.88 -13.73
N THR A 429 0.37 26.99 -13.57
CA THR A 429 1.43 27.41 -14.50
C THR A 429 2.77 26.93 -13.95
N THR A 430 3.56 26.27 -14.78
CA THR A 430 4.88 25.77 -14.40
C THR A 430 5.85 26.91 -14.11
N SER A 431 6.61 26.78 -13.03
CA SER A 431 7.73 27.66 -12.66
C SER A 431 8.93 26.80 -12.27
N ALA A 432 10.10 27.40 -12.09
CA ALA A 432 11.20 26.71 -11.40
C ALA A 432 10.74 26.25 -10.01
N ALA A 433 11.18 25.06 -9.58
CA ALA A 433 10.92 24.56 -8.24
C ALA A 433 11.81 25.28 -7.22
N PRO A 434 11.38 25.38 -5.95
CA PRO A 434 12.28 25.75 -4.88
C PRO A 434 13.34 24.65 -4.67
N VAL A 435 14.56 25.04 -4.30
CA VAL A 435 15.62 24.08 -3.94
C VAL A 435 15.21 23.33 -2.68
N VAL A 436 15.35 22.01 -2.72
CA VAL A 436 15.09 21.12 -1.59
C VAL A 436 16.42 20.52 -1.14
N PRO A 437 17.10 21.03 -0.10
CA PRO A 437 18.46 20.58 0.24
C PRO A 437 18.61 19.09 0.58
N ALA A 438 17.51 18.40 0.89
CA ALA A 438 17.51 16.97 1.17
C ALA A 438 17.63 16.10 -0.09
N TYR A 439 17.36 16.65 -1.27
CA TYR A 439 17.33 15.94 -2.55
C TYR A 439 18.06 16.75 -3.62
N LYS A 440 18.83 16.09 -4.50
CA LYS A 440 19.41 16.73 -5.67
C LYS A 440 18.30 16.92 -6.72
N ALA A 441 17.59 18.04 -6.65
CA ALA A 441 16.36 18.34 -7.37
C ALA A 441 16.33 19.80 -7.88
N GLU A 442 17.50 20.31 -8.28
CA GLU A 442 17.73 21.71 -8.63
C GLU A 442 17.14 22.12 -9.99
N GLU A 443 16.93 21.17 -10.89
CA GLU A 443 16.35 21.36 -12.22
C GLU A 443 14.83 21.14 -12.27
N HIS A 444 14.23 20.74 -11.15
CA HIS A 444 12.79 20.55 -11.06
C HIS A 444 12.01 21.81 -11.47
N GLN A 445 10.84 21.54 -12.05
CA GLN A 445 9.78 22.54 -12.20
C GLN A 445 8.65 22.23 -11.22
N ALA A 446 7.78 23.21 -11.00
CA ALA A 446 6.71 23.10 -10.02
C ALA A 446 5.44 23.84 -10.44
N ILE A 447 4.33 23.46 -9.82
CA ILE A 447 3.08 24.25 -9.82
C ILE A 447 2.57 24.43 -8.39
N LYS A 448 1.84 25.52 -8.15
CA LYS A 448 1.03 25.63 -6.93
C LYS A 448 -0.05 24.55 -6.94
N CYS A 449 -0.06 23.72 -5.92
CA CYS A 449 -0.98 22.60 -5.79
C CYS A 449 -0.96 22.09 -4.35
N ALA A 450 -2.14 21.99 -3.74
CA ALA A 450 -2.27 21.51 -2.37
C ALA A 450 -2.29 19.98 -2.28
N PHE A 451 -1.67 19.24 -3.20
CA PHE A 451 -1.55 17.78 -3.06
C PHE A 451 -0.66 17.46 -1.87
N THR A 452 -1.09 16.47 -1.09
CA THR A 452 -0.26 15.87 -0.05
C THR A 452 0.51 14.66 -0.61
N PRO A 453 1.53 14.16 0.11
CA PRO A 453 2.24 12.94 -0.26
C PRO A 453 1.31 11.78 -0.66
N GLY A 454 1.77 11.01 -1.66
CA GLY A 454 1.03 9.92 -2.32
C GLY A 454 0.54 10.22 -3.74
N ALA A 455 0.63 11.48 -4.17
CA ALA A 455 0.44 11.83 -5.58
C ALA A 455 1.64 11.47 -6.48
N SER A 456 2.77 11.03 -5.93
CA SER A 456 4.00 10.70 -6.64
C SER A 456 3.77 9.78 -7.84
N GLY A 457 4.49 10.02 -8.93
CA GLY A 457 4.33 9.36 -10.23
C GLY A 457 3.12 9.83 -11.06
N GLY A 458 2.25 10.66 -10.48
CA GLY A 458 1.12 11.25 -11.19
C GLY A 458 1.55 12.19 -12.32
N PRO A 459 0.90 12.21 -13.49
CA PRO A 459 1.43 12.93 -14.64
C PRO A 459 1.18 14.44 -14.59
N PHE A 460 2.14 15.22 -15.09
CA PHE A 460 1.94 16.60 -15.52
C PHE A 460 1.59 16.61 -17.01
N LEU A 461 0.35 17.00 -17.33
CA LEU A 461 -0.19 16.99 -18.69
C LEU A 461 -0.34 18.41 -19.24
N LEU A 462 0.47 18.73 -20.24
CA LEU A 462 0.28 19.89 -21.10
C LEU A 462 -0.92 19.67 -22.03
N GLN A 463 -1.61 20.77 -22.36
CA GLN A 463 -2.71 20.79 -23.34
C GLN A 463 -3.76 19.69 -23.11
N TYR A 464 -4.04 19.37 -21.85
CA TYR A 464 -5.01 18.35 -21.51
C TYR A 464 -6.40 18.71 -22.05
N LYS A 465 -6.95 17.84 -22.91
CA LYS A 465 -8.28 17.98 -23.49
C LYS A 465 -9.25 17.11 -22.72
N SER A 466 -10.04 17.71 -21.83
CA SER A 466 -11.08 17.03 -21.03
C SER A 466 -12.03 16.16 -21.89
N SER A 467 -12.36 16.60 -23.10
CA SER A 467 -13.23 15.83 -24.01
C SER A 467 -12.61 14.54 -24.52
N LYS A 468 -11.27 14.52 -24.70
CA LYS A 468 -10.52 13.35 -25.17
C LYS A 468 -9.84 12.57 -24.03
N ARG A 469 -9.80 13.15 -22.83
CA ARG A 469 -9.08 12.61 -21.66
C ARG A 469 -7.59 12.39 -21.88
N THR A 470 -7.01 13.16 -22.81
CA THR A 470 -5.60 13.08 -23.23
C THR A 470 -4.94 14.46 -23.25
N GLY A 471 -3.65 14.49 -23.01
CA GLY A 471 -2.74 15.62 -23.16
C GLY A 471 -1.33 15.10 -23.46
N TYR A 472 -0.33 15.87 -23.07
CA TYR A 472 1.08 15.55 -23.30
C TYR A 472 1.84 15.52 -21.99
N LEU A 473 2.44 14.37 -21.66
CA LEU A 473 3.25 14.18 -20.48
C LEU A 473 4.50 15.06 -20.53
N ASN A 474 4.66 15.91 -19.53
CA ASN A 474 5.74 16.89 -19.38
C ASN A 474 6.41 16.81 -18.00
N GLY A 475 6.29 15.65 -17.35
CA GLY A 475 6.72 15.45 -15.98
C GLY A 475 5.86 14.47 -15.22
N VAL A 476 6.35 14.02 -14.07
CA VAL A 476 5.65 13.20 -13.09
C VAL A 476 5.84 13.83 -11.71
N VAL A 477 4.81 13.79 -10.86
CA VAL A 477 4.91 14.27 -9.47
C VAL A 477 6.07 13.53 -8.79
N SER A 478 7.06 14.27 -8.31
CA SER A 478 8.17 13.72 -7.54
C SER A 478 8.01 14.10 -6.07
N LEU A 479 8.15 15.40 -5.74
CA LEU A 479 8.09 15.89 -4.36
C LEU A 479 6.82 16.70 -4.09
N THR A 480 6.38 16.68 -2.83
CA THR A 480 5.37 17.60 -2.29
C THR A 480 6.03 18.51 -1.26
N VAL A 481 5.81 19.82 -1.40
CA VAL A 481 6.59 20.84 -0.70
C VAL A 481 5.66 21.85 -0.03
N ASP A 482 5.98 22.21 1.21
CA ASP A 482 5.45 23.39 1.91
C ASP A 482 6.38 24.58 1.63
N SER A 483 6.01 25.39 0.65
CA SER A 483 6.88 26.43 0.09
C SER A 483 6.94 27.74 0.87
N ASP A 484 5.95 27.98 1.73
CA ASP A 484 5.83 29.18 2.57
C ASP A 484 5.98 28.91 4.07
N LYS A 485 6.20 27.65 4.46
CA LYS A 485 6.44 27.19 5.84
C LYS A 485 5.23 27.41 6.76
N ASN A 486 4.02 27.31 6.20
CA ASN A 486 2.78 27.45 6.96
C ASN A 486 2.25 26.10 7.50
N ASN A 487 3.06 25.04 7.47
CA ASN A 487 2.72 23.66 7.81
C ASN A 487 1.67 23.02 6.88
N ARG A 488 1.56 23.52 5.64
CA ARG A 488 0.71 22.94 4.60
C ARG A 488 1.45 22.88 3.27
N TYR A 489 1.53 21.67 2.72
CA TYR A 489 1.90 21.47 1.32
C TYR A 489 1.07 22.36 0.38
N ASP A 490 1.76 23.17 -0.40
CA ASP A 490 1.19 24.17 -1.32
C ASP A 490 1.75 24.03 -2.74
N ARG A 491 2.67 23.09 -2.95
CA ARG A 491 3.39 22.89 -4.20
C ARG A 491 3.71 21.43 -4.46
N VAL A 492 3.66 21.04 -5.72
CA VAL A 492 4.23 19.79 -6.20
C VAL A 492 5.32 20.07 -7.23
N THR A 493 6.38 19.27 -7.21
CA THR A 493 7.50 19.38 -8.14
C THR A 493 7.54 18.18 -9.08
N THR A 494 8.23 18.35 -10.20
CA THR A 494 8.50 17.30 -11.17
C THR A 494 9.89 17.51 -11.76
N PRO A 495 10.62 16.42 -12.06
CA PRO A 495 11.75 16.44 -12.97
C PRO A 495 11.45 17.23 -14.24
N TYR A 496 12.46 17.91 -14.77
CA TYR A 496 12.37 18.54 -16.07
C TYR A 496 12.65 17.52 -17.17
N PHE A 497 11.69 17.29 -18.06
CA PHE A 497 11.87 16.35 -19.16
C PHE A 497 12.71 16.97 -20.28
N ASN A 498 13.99 16.66 -20.31
CA ASN A 498 14.97 17.08 -21.31
C ASN A 498 15.14 16.03 -22.44
N GLY A 499 16.14 16.21 -23.30
CA GLY A 499 16.49 15.30 -24.39
C GLY A 499 16.98 13.93 -23.91
N GLU A 500 17.68 13.86 -22.78
CA GLU A 500 18.04 12.58 -22.13
C GLU A 500 16.80 11.79 -21.71
N THR A 501 15.84 12.47 -21.08
CA THR A 501 14.52 11.89 -20.75
C THR A 501 13.83 11.35 -22.01
N TYR A 502 13.87 12.10 -23.11
CA TYR A 502 13.33 11.65 -24.39
C TYR A 502 14.08 10.42 -24.93
N GLY A 503 15.38 10.33 -24.74
CA GLY A 503 16.19 9.16 -25.06
C GLY A 503 15.71 7.90 -24.34
N ILE A 504 15.48 8.00 -23.02
CA ILE A 504 14.96 6.90 -22.19
C ILE A 504 13.53 6.53 -22.61
N TYR A 505 12.65 7.53 -22.79
CA TYR A 505 11.30 7.30 -23.31
C TYR A 505 11.34 6.57 -24.66
N LYS A 506 12.17 7.02 -25.60
CA LYS A 506 12.29 6.44 -26.93
C LYS A 506 12.81 5.00 -26.86
N HIS A 507 13.75 4.71 -25.98
CA HIS A 507 14.20 3.36 -25.70
C HIS A 507 13.02 2.48 -25.23
N ALA A 508 12.38 2.87 -24.13
CA ALA A 508 11.31 2.10 -23.50
C ALA A 508 10.06 1.95 -24.40
N ALA A 509 9.68 2.99 -25.15
CA ALA A 509 8.55 2.97 -26.07
C ALA A 509 8.69 1.98 -27.23
N ASN A 510 9.91 1.51 -27.50
CA ASN A 510 10.24 0.52 -28.52
C ASN A 510 10.53 -0.88 -27.94
N LEU A 511 10.30 -1.11 -26.64
CA LEU A 511 10.48 -2.44 -26.02
C LEU A 511 9.18 -3.25 -26.04
N TRP A 512 9.24 -4.42 -26.65
CA TRP A 512 8.18 -5.41 -26.59
C TRP A 512 8.34 -6.30 -25.35
N THR A 513 7.23 -6.59 -24.68
CA THR A 513 7.21 -7.41 -23.45
C THR A 513 6.71 -8.83 -23.67
N GLY A 514 6.32 -9.22 -24.90
CA GLY A 514 5.74 -10.55 -25.13
C GLY A 514 4.25 -10.62 -24.75
N LYS A 515 3.63 -11.77 -25.02
CA LYS A 515 2.27 -12.07 -24.53
C LYS A 515 2.35 -12.71 -23.14
N LEU A 516 1.31 -12.54 -22.33
CA LEU A 516 1.15 -13.35 -21.12
C LEU A 516 1.03 -14.84 -21.51
N PRO A 517 1.79 -15.77 -20.89
CA PRO A 517 1.63 -17.20 -21.14
C PRO A 517 0.22 -17.65 -20.75
N GLY A 518 -0.34 -18.56 -21.57
CA GLY A 518 -1.71 -19.08 -21.53
C GLY A 518 -2.12 -19.74 -20.23
#